data_AF-A0A3B7MPK3-F1
#
_entry.id   AF-A0A3B7MPK3-F1
#
_cell.length_a   1.000
_cell.length_b   1.000
_cell.length_c   1.000
_cell.angle_alpha   90.00
_cell.angle_beta   90.00
_cell.angle_gamma   90.00
#
_symmetry.space_group_name_H-M   'P 1'
#
loop_
_entity.id
_entity.type
_entity.pdbx_description
1 polymer ?
#
loop_
_entity_poly.entity_id
_entity_poly.type
_entity_poly.pdbx_seq_one_letter_code
_entity_poly.pdbx_strand_id
1 'polypeptide(L)'
;MKKFITPILAVVLGSMIPAAPVKLTCYYFIYDGTGPQNDMSNYSVTVVQPTACLGANRLCWIKICVDDDVVSPTDFETVFEALDVVNDASNTLDDDPEKQLGSTILEKRF
;
A
#
# COMPACT_ATOMS: atom_id res chain seq x y z
N MET A 1 -27.75 -58.40 -27.97
CA MET A 1 -26.82 -57.25 -27.81
C MET A 1 -27.57 -56.10 -27.15
N LYS A 2 -27.42 -55.91 -25.83
CA LYS A 2 -28.15 -54.88 -25.06
C LYS A 2 -27.18 -53.74 -24.75
N LYS A 3 -27.48 -52.54 -25.27
CA LYS A 3 -26.59 -51.36 -25.23
C LYS A 3 -26.69 -50.66 -23.87
N PHE A 4 -25.54 -50.35 -23.29
CA PHE A 4 -25.38 -49.57 -22.06
C PHE A 4 -25.72 -48.11 -22.34
N ILE A 5 -26.52 -47.48 -21.46
CA ILE A 5 -26.82 -46.04 -21.48
C ILE A 5 -26.19 -45.43 -20.24
N THR A 6 -25.14 -44.65 -20.42
CA THR A 6 -24.52 -43.81 -19.38
C THR A 6 -25.21 -42.45 -19.39
N PRO A 7 -25.70 -41.91 -18.26
CA PRO A 7 -26.16 -40.53 -18.22
C PRO A 7 -24.95 -39.59 -18.05
N ILE A 8 -24.92 -38.58 -18.92
CA ILE A 8 -23.91 -37.55 -19.02
C ILE A 8 -23.97 -36.64 -17.79
N LEU A 9 -22.79 -36.44 -17.20
CA LEU A 9 -22.48 -35.56 -16.08
C LEU A 9 -22.88 -34.11 -16.40
N ALA A 10 -23.65 -33.50 -15.50
CA ALA A 10 -24.13 -32.13 -15.61
C ALA A 10 -22.96 -31.13 -15.68
N VAL A 11 -22.98 -30.28 -16.71
CA VAL A 11 -22.09 -29.13 -16.85
C VAL A 11 -22.52 -28.07 -15.84
N VAL A 12 -21.69 -27.83 -14.83
CA VAL A 12 -21.81 -26.66 -13.96
C VAL A 12 -21.22 -25.48 -14.73
N LEU A 13 -22.08 -24.63 -15.29
CA LEU A 13 -21.69 -23.28 -15.72
C LEU A 13 -21.35 -22.48 -14.45
N GLY A 14 -20.08 -22.47 -14.07
CA GLY A 14 -19.55 -21.48 -13.15
C GLY A 14 -19.57 -20.14 -13.86
N SER A 15 -20.48 -19.25 -13.46
CA SER A 15 -20.46 -17.85 -13.85
C SER A 15 -19.14 -17.24 -13.39
N MET A 16 -18.19 -17.09 -14.32
CA MET A 16 -17.07 -16.17 -14.15
C MET A 16 -17.66 -14.77 -14.15
N ILE A 17 -18.03 -14.26 -12.97
CA ILE A 17 -18.22 -12.83 -12.78
C ILE A 17 -16.80 -12.24 -12.86
N PRO A 18 -16.48 -11.42 -13.87
CA PRO A 18 -15.22 -10.71 -13.85
C PRO A 18 -15.23 -9.80 -12.61
N ALA A 19 -14.28 -10.02 -11.70
CA ALA A 19 -14.09 -9.14 -10.56
C ALA A 19 -13.95 -7.70 -11.09
N ALA A 20 -14.78 -6.78 -10.60
CA ALA A 20 -14.66 -5.38 -10.99
C ALA A 20 -13.24 -4.89 -10.68
N PRO A 21 -12.64 -4.03 -11.53
CA PRO A 21 -11.34 -3.46 -11.23
C PRO A 21 -11.45 -2.69 -9.90
N VAL A 22 -10.73 -3.15 -8.89
CA VAL A 22 -10.62 -2.46 -7.60
C VAL A 22 -9.95 -1.12 -7.87
N LYS A 23 -10.68 -0.03 -7.66
CA LYS A 23 -10.13 1.31 -7.82
C LYS A 23 -9.27 1.59 -6.60
N LEU A 24 -7.96 1.62 -6.79
CA LEU A 24 -7.01 2.02 -5.75
C LEU A 24 -6.89 3.55 -5.73
N THR A 25 -7.06 4.14 -4.55
CA THR A 25 -6.83 5.56 -4.31
C THR A 25 -5.52 5.73 -3.56
N CYS A 26 -4.61 6.54 -4.11
CA CYS A 26 -3.29 6.80 -3.53
C CYS A 26 -3.26 8.11 -2.75
N TYR A 27 -2.69 8.05 -1.56
CA TYR A 27 -2.46 9.13 -0.63
C TYR A 27 -0.96 9.31 -0.40
N TYR A 28 -0.54 10.56 -0.28
CA TYR A 28 0.82 10.96 0.04
C TYR A 28 0.80 11.63 1.42
N PHE A 29 1.42 10.98 2.39
CA PHE A 29 1.62 11.44 3.74
C PHE A 29 2.92 12.23 3.78
N ILE A 30 2.84 13.55 3.82
CA ILE A 30 3.98 14.47 3.83
C ILE A 30 4.39 14.73 5.28
N TYR A 31 5.62 14.34 5.61
CA TYR A 31 6.17 14.54 6.94
C TYR A 31 6.65 15.98 7.11
N ASP A 32 6.16 16.67 8.13
CA ASP A 32 6.52 18.07 8.38
C ASP A 32 7.90 18.24 9.07
N GLY A 33 8.47 17.12 9.54
CA GLY A 33 9.76 17.10 10.25
C GLY A 33 9.63 17.25 11.77
N THR A 34 8.44 17.14 12.33
CA THR A 34 8.18 17.25 13.77
C THR A 34 7.47 16.00 14.32
N GLY A 35 7.86 15.59 15.54
CA GLY A 35 7.27 14.43 16.22
C GLY A 35 7.84 13.07 15.79
N PRO A 36 7.27 11.95 16.29
CA PRO A 36 7.63 10.60 15.85
C PRO A 36 7.15 10.31 14.42
N GLN A 37 7.98 9.63 13.62
CA GLN A 37 7.63 9.32 12.22
C GLN A 37 6.61 8.19 12.09
N ASN A 38 6.48 7.32 13.09
CA ASN A 38 5.48 6.25 13.10
C ASN A 38 4.08 6.74 13.54
N ASP A 39 3.92 8.02 13.87
CA ASP A 39 2.63 8.61 14.21
C ASP A 39 2.04 9.36 13.00
N MET A 40 0.96 8.80 12.44
CA MET A 40 0.24 9.33 11.29
C MET A 40 -0.23 10.79 11.47
N SER A 41 -0.46 11.25 12.72
CA SER A 41 -0.94 12.60 12.98
C SER A 41 0.09 13.70 12.70
N ASN A 42 1.37 13.34 12.58
CA ASN A 42 2.46 14.25 12.22
C ASN A 42 2.62 14.44 10.70
N TYR A 43 1.63 14.01 9.93
CA TYR A 43 1.64 14.07 8.47
C TYR A 43 0.48 14.89 7.93
N SER A 44 0.77 15.69 6.92
CA SER A 44 -0.27 16.25 6.05
C SER A 44 -0.55 15.30 4.90
N VAL A 45 -1.81 15.21 4.46
CA VAL A 45 -2.23 14.21 3.46
C VAL A 45 -2.74 14.88 2.19
N THR A 46 -2.30 14.37 1.04
CA THR A 46 -2.79 14.80 -0.29
C THR A 46 -2.91 13.61 -1.23
N VAL A 47 -3.75 13.73 -2.26
CA VAL A 47 -3.85 12.74 -3.36
C VAL A 47 -2.98 13.11 -4.56
N VAL A 48 -2.41 14.31 -4.55
CA VAL A 48 -1.51 14.80 -5.60
C VAL A 48 -0.07 14.59 -5.16
N GLN A 49 0.72 13.91 -5.99
CA GLN A 49 2.11 13.65 -5.68
C GLN A 49 2.89 14.94 -5.38
N PRO A 50 3.48 15.08 -4.18
CA PRO A 50 4.35 16.19 -3.83
C PRO A 50 5.68 16.09 -4.57
N THR A 51 6.36 17.22 -4.75
CA THR A 51 7.77 17.22 -5.17
C THR A 51 8.62 16.61 -4.06
N ALA A 52 9.64 15.80 -4.42
CA ALA A 52 10.63 15.34 -3.45
C ALA A 52 11.35 16.55 -2.81
N CYS A 53 11.68 16.47 -1.52
CA CYS A 53 12.49 17.53 -0.92
C CYS A 53 13.89 17.41 -1.52
N LEU A 54 14.43 18.51 -2.05
CA LEU A 54 15.78 18.47 -2.60
C LEU A 54 16.79 18.46 -1.45
N GLY A 55 17.53 17.36 -1.31
CA GLY A 55 18.80 17.33 -0.58
C GLY A 55 18.72 17.04 0.92
N ALA A 56 17.74 16.27 1.40
CA ALA A 56 17.64 15.92 2.82
C ALA A 56 17.83 14.42 3.04
N ASN A 57 18.67 14.02 3.99
CA ASN A 57 18.62 12.68 4.60
C ASN A 57 17.38 12.60 5.53
N ARG A 58 16.21 13.00 5.05
CA ARG A 58 14.98 13.13 5.82
C ARG A 58 13.78 12.69 5.00
N LEU A 59 12.88 11.94 5.60
CA LEU A 59 11.61 11.55 5.03
C LEU A 59 10.84 12.79 4.56
N CYS A 60 10.47 12.79 3.28
CA CYS A 60 9.60 13.81 2.70
C CYS A 60 8.16 13.37 2.72
N TRP A 61 7.90 12.18 2.16
CA TRP A 61 6.56 11.64 2.12
C TRP A 61 6.57 10.11 2.00
N ILE A 62 5.49 9.51 2.47
CA ILE A 62 5.13 8.10 2.28
C ILE A 62 3.91 8.04 1.37
N LYS A 63 3.97 7.24 0.31
CA LYS A 63 2.81 6.92 -0.51
C LYS A 63 2.11 5.68 0.03
N ILE A 64 0.79 5.74 0.18
CA ILE A 64 -0.08 4.63 0.59
C ILE A 64 -1.29 4.65 -0.31
N CYS A 65 -1.66 3.52 -0.91
CA CYS A 65 -2.86 3.39 -1.72
C CYS A 65 -3.74 2.29 -1.16
N VAL A 66 -5.01 2.61 -1.01
CA VAL A 66 -6.05 1.75 -0.43
C VAL A 66 -7.22 1.66 -1.39
N ASP A 67 -7.99 0.60 -1.26
CA ASP A 67 -9.25 0.38 -1.98
C ASP A 67 -10.46 1.05 -1.31
N ASP A 68 -10.38 1.34 -0.01
CA ASP A 68 -11.48 1.87 0.80
C ASP A 68 -11.55 3.41 0.88
N ASP A 69 -10.89 4.13 -0.03
CA ASP A 69 -10.85 5.60 -0.10
C ASP A 69 -10.40 6.32 1.18
N VAL A 70 -9.99 5.62 2.25
CA VAL A 70 -9.49 6.19 3.50
C VAL A 70 -8.36 5.32 4.02
N VAL A 71 -7.25 5.93 4.40
CA VAL A 71 -6.14 5.23 5.06
C VAL A 71 -6.37 5.29 6.57
N SER A 72 -6.44 4.13 7.21
CA SER A 72 -6.53 4.05 8.67
C SER A 72 -5.16 4.19 9.33
N PRO A 73 -5.09 4.52 10.64
CA PRO A 73 -3.83 4.48 11.38
C PRO A 73 -3.11 3.12 11.28
N THR A 74 -3.87 2.02 11.26
CA THR A 74 -3.34 0.66 11.12
C THR A 74 -2.69 0.44 9.75
N ASP A 75 -3.29 0.95 8.67
CA ASP A 75 -2.71 0.86 7.33
C ASP A 75 -1.40 1.64 7.27
N PHE A 76 -1.40 2.84 7.86
CA PHE A 76 -0.20 3.67 7.97
C PHE A 76 0.92 2.95 8.73
N GLU A 77 0.64 2.42 9.92
CA GLU A 77 1.61 1.73 10.76
C GLU A 77 2.16 0.47 10.05
N THR A 78 1.29 -0.31 9.40
CA THR A 78 1.71 -1.49 8.63
C THR A 78 2.69 -1.11 7.51
N VAL A 79 2.43 0.00 6.82
CA VAL A 79 3.32 0.51 5.78
C VAL A 79 4.63 1.04 6.37
N PHE A 80 4.53 1.80 7.47
CA PHE A 80 5.68 2.36 8.16
C PHE A 80 6.66 1.25 8.53
N GLU A 81 6.20 0.22 9.24
CA GLU A 81 7.00 -0.94 9.65
C GLU A 81 7.56 -1.73 8.45
N ALA A 82 6.87 -1.76 7.32
CA ALA A 82 7.37 -2.44 6.11
C ALA A 82 8.47 -1.63 5.39
N LEU A 83 8.46 -0.31 5.56
CA LEU A 83 9.43 0.64 5.04
C LEU A 83 10.61 0.86 6.01
N ASP A 84 10.40 0.64 7.30
CA ASP A 84 11.39 0.64 8.37
C ASP A 84 12.20 -0.67 8.31
N VAL A 85 13.30 -0.66 7.55
CA VAL A 85 14.08 -1.89 7.29
C VAL A 85 15.09 -2.11 8.40
N VAL A 86 15.66 -1.03 8.93
CA VAL A 86 16.51 -1.05 10.10
C VAL A 86 15.60 -1.05 11.33
N ASN A 87 15.09 -2.23 11.69
CA ASN A 87 14.30 -2.42 12.91
C ASN A 87 15.16 -2.14 14.16
N ASP A 88 15.21 -0.87 14.54
CA ASP A 88 15.89 -0.33 15.69
C ASP A 88 14.88 0.34 16.64
N ALA A 89 15.38 0.99 17.70
CA ALA A 89 14.50 1.66 18.66
C ALA A 89 14.13 3.10 18.24
N SER A 90 14.64 3.58 17.10
CA SER A 90 14.52 4.96 16.65
C SER A 90 13.18 5.19 15.95
N ASN A 91 12.59 4.16 15.33
CA ASN A 91 11.36 4.26 14.52
C ASN A 91 11.45 5.45 13.55
N THR A 92 12.57 5.53 12.83
CA THR A 92 12.82 6.56 11.83
C THR A 92 12.97 5.91 10.47
N LEU A 93 12.48 6.58 9.42
CA LEU A 93 12.74 6.15 8.05
C LEU A 93 13.90 6.94 7.43
N ASP A 94 14.45 7.93 8.15
CA ASP A 94 15.55 8.81 7.72
C ASP A 94 16.88 8.09 7.52
N ASP A 95 17.08 7.01 8.25
CA ASP A 95 18.29 6.19 8.30
C ASP A 95 18.24 4.97 7.35
N ASP A 96 17.09 4.76 6.72
CA ASP A 96 16.87 3.69 5.76
C ASP A 96 16.98 4.15 4.30
N PRO A 97 17.33 3.26 3.36
CA PRO A 97 17.29 3.57 1.94
C PRO A 97 15.86 3.75 1.42
N GLU A 98 15.73 4.45 0.30
CA GLU A 98 14.46 4.57 -0.41
C GLU A 98 14.00 3.18 -0.87
N LYS A 99 12.71 2.89 -0.69
CA LYS A 99 12.14 1.58 -0.96
C LYS A 99 10.79 1.70 -1.62
N GLN A 100 10.58 0.81 -2.60
CA GLN A 100 9.27 0.55 -3.19
C GLN A 100 8.86 -0.90 -2.90
N LEU A 101 7.69 -1.10 -2.31
CA LEU A 101 7.16 -2.44 -2.07
C LEU A 101 6.11 -2.78 -3.14
N GLY A 102 6.42 -3.75 -4.01
CA GLY A 102 5.51 -4.24 -5.05
C GLY A 102 5.36 -3.32 -6.28
N SER A 103 4.66 -3.81 -7.32
CA SER A 103 4.44 -3.10 -8.59
C SER A 103 3.55 -1.86 -8.46
N THR A 104 2.92 -1.67 -7.30
CA THR A 104 2.06 -0.54 -7.01
C THR A 104 2.16 -0.34 -5.50
N ILE A 105 2.21 0.92 -5.04
CA ILE A 105 1.52 1.42 -3.83
C ILE A 105 2.37 2.01 -2.70
N LEU A 106 3.58 1.54 -2.39
CA LEU A 106 4.35 2.08 -1.24
C LEU A 106 5.69 2.63 -1.67
N GLU A 107 5.95 3.90 -1.40
CA GLU A 107 7.15 4.62 -1.80
C GLU A 107 7.48 5.64 -0.72
N LYS A 108 8.74 5.69 -0.29
CA LYS A 108 9.27 6.81 0.52
C LYS A 108 10.30 7.58 -0.28
N ARG A 109 10.28 8.91 -0.18
CA ARG A 109 11.26 9.78 -0.84
C ARG A 109 11.98 10.64 0.20
N PHE A 110 13.26 10.88 -0.10
CA PHE A 110 14.16 11.79 0.61
C PHE A 110 14.34 13.09 -0.17
#